data_AF-A0A1A7ZG66-F1
#
_entry.id   AF-A0A1A7ZG66-F1
#
_cell.length_a   1.000
_cell.length_b   1.000
_cell.length_c   1.000
_cell.angle_alpha   90.00
_cell.angle_beta   90.00
_cell.angle_gamma   90.00
#
_symmetry.space_group_name_H-M   'P 1'
#
loop_
_entity.id
_entity.type
_entity.pdbx_description
1 polymer ?
#
loop_
_entity_poly.entity_id
_entity_poly.type
_entity_poly.pdbx_seq_one_letter_code
_entity_poly.pdbx_strand_id
1 'polypeptide(L)'
;DNGYKVYWESGAQIVPPHDVGISKAIKENLEPWPEAWNSEEALKSPLLKDPYQDTFTQYFKAIQKHCHHRDINKSSEVKIVHTSVHGVGHAFVQSAFKAFDLPPPYAVDQQKDPDPEFPTVKYPNPEEGKGVLTLSFALAVTEGASVVLANDPDADRLAIAERQDSGQWRVFSGNELGALLGWWMFHCWKEQNPDAAVVKNIYMLSSTVSSKILRAIALKEGFHFEETLTGFKWMGNRAKDLLDQGKTVLFAFEEAIGYMCCNSVLDKDGVSAAAIAGEMVAYLATKTKSLSQQLTAIFEEYGYHISKNSYFICHDQDVICSLFERLRNFGGKTESYPTKCGRFSISAVRDLTTGYDSSQPDKKAVLPTSNSSQMITFSFSNGGVATMRTSGTEPKIKYYTELCAAPGNSDVTHLKKELDDLVDAIIDDFFEPIKNKLQPKQE
;
A
#
# COMPACT_ATOMS: atom_id res chain seq x y z
N ASP A 1 -15.97 -11.58 -9.57
CA ASP A 1 -16.32 -10.17 -9.80
C ASP A 1 -15.64 -9.65 -11.05
N ASN A 2 -16.26 -8.71 -11.75
CA ASN A 2 -15.64 -7.94 -12.82
C ASN A 2 -15.57 -6.47 -12.41
N GLY A 3 -14.50 -5.79 -12.79
CA GLY A 3 -14.29 -4.38 -12.51
C GLY A 3 -13.60 -3.68 -13.67
N TYR A 4 -13.71 -2.35 -13.73
CA TYR A 4 -12.96 -1.53 -14.66
C TYR A 4 -12.33 -0.36 -13.90
N LYS A 5 -11.11 0.00 -14.26
CA LYS A 5 -10.38 1.17 -13.72
C LYS A 5 -10.35 2.24 -14.81
N VAL A 6 -10.62 3.48 -14.44
CA VAL A 6 -10.59 4.62 -15.37
C VAL A 6 -9.46 5.55 -14.98
N TYR A 7 -8.61 5.83 -15.95
CA TYR A 7 -7.49 6.75 -15.87
C TYR A 7 -7.79 7.97 -16.74
N TRP A 8 -7.27 9.13 -16.36
CA TRP A 8 -7.44 10.37 -17.12
C TRP A 8 -6.18 10.73 -17.92
N GLU A 9 -6.18 11.91 -18.55
CA GLU A 9 -5.05 12.41 -19.35
C GLU A 9 -3.72 12.47 -18.60
N SER A 10 -3.76 12.56 -17.26
CA SER A 10 -2.57 12.56 -16.41
C SER A 10 -1.91 11.19 -16.27
N GLY A 11 -2.59 10.10 -16.68
CA GLY A 11 -2.17 8.73 -16.39
C GLY A 11 -2.48 8.27 -14.97
N ALA A 12 -3.06 9.12 -14.12
CA ALA A 12 -3.57 8.75 -12.80
C ALA A 12 -5.06 8.40 -12.87
N GLN A 13 -5.54 7.65 -11.87
CA GLN A 13 -6.96 7.32 -11.75
C GLN A 13 -7.82 8.59 -11.56
N ILE A 14 -9.05 8.56 -12.07
CA ILE A 14 -9.99 9.68 -11.98
C ILE A 14 -10.36 10.03 -10.52
N VAL A 15 -10.53 11.33 -10.27
CA VAL A 15 -11.02 11.92 -9.01
C VAL A 15 -12.16 12.89 -9.31
N PRO A 16 -12.92 13.37 -8.30
CA PRO A 16 -13.94 14.39 -8.51
C PRO A 16 -13.38 15.63 -9.21
N PRO A 17 -14.13 16.25 -10.14
CA PRO A 17 -15.53 15.95 -10.51
C PRO A 17 -15.71 14.91 -11.63
N HIS A 18 -14.63 14.36 -12.23
CA HIS A 18 -14.73 13.47 -13.40
C HIS A 18 -15.48 12.17 -13.08
N ASP A 19 -15.22 11.55 -11.94
CA ASP A 19 -15.90 10.35 -11.49
C ASP A 19 -17.42 10.56 -11.28
N VAL A 20 -17.81 11.71 -10.69
CA VAL A 20 -19.22 12.11 -10.53
C VAL A 20 -19.88 12.30 -11.89
N GLY A 21 -19.21 12.99 -12.82
CA GLY A 21 -19.71 13.21 -14.18
C GLY A 21 -19.92 11.89 -14.93
N ILE A 22 -18.94 10.98 -14.91
CA ILE A 22 -19.03 9.67 -15.52
C ILE A 22 -20.15 8.84 -14.89
N SER A 23 -20.24 8.81 -13.55
CA SER A 23 -21.29 8.09 -12.84
C SER A 23 -22.69 8.61 -13.20
N LYS A 24 -22.85 9.93 -13.30
CA LYS A 24 -24.10 10.56 -13.75
C LYS A 24 -24.45 10.14 -15.18
N ALA A 25 -23.49 10.21 -16.10
CA ALA A 25 -23.71 9.81 -17.50
C ALA A 25 -24.11 8.33 -17.63
N ILE A 26 -23.49 7.43 -16.84
CA ILE A 26 -23.89 6.01 -16.80
C ILE A 26 -25.34 5.86 -16.34
N LYS A 27 -25.73 6.53 -15.24
CA LYS A 27 -27.09 6.47 -14.70
C LYS A 27 -28.15 7.02 -15.66
N GLU A 28 -27.77 7.97 -16.51
CA GLU A 28 -28.64 8.53 -17.55
C GLU A 28 -28.74 7.64 -18.80
N ASN A 29 -27.84 6.67 -18.97
CA ASN A 29 -27.71 5.83 -20.17
C ASN A 29 -27.57 4.34 -19.81
N LEU A 30 -28.58 3.80 -19.10
CA LEU A 30 -28.56 2.41 -18.64
C LEU A 30 -28.84 1.37 -19.73
N GLU A 31 -29.48 1.79 -20.83
CA GLU A 31 -29.76 0.93 -21.97
C GLU A 31 -28.58 0.97 -22.96
N PRO A 32 -27.90 -0.16 -23.23
CA PRO A 32 -26.89 -0.22 -24.27
C PRO A 32 -27.46 0.19 -25.62
N TRP A 33 -26.68 0.90 -26.43
CA TRP A 33 -27.09 1.24 -27.79
C TRP A 33 -27.27 -0.04 -28.63
N PRO A 34 -28.19 -0.05 -29.61
CA PRO A 34 -28.44 -1.23 -30.43
C PRO A 34 -27.18 -1.81 -31.07
N GLU A 35 -26.22 -0.95 -31.43
CA GLU A 35 -24.96 -1.30 -32.08
C GLU A 35 -23.79 -1.52 -31.11
N ALA A 36 -23.99 -1.38 -29.79
CA ALA A 36 -22.91 -1.43 -28.79
C ALA A 36 -22.14 -2.77 -28.79
N TRP A 37 -22.77 -3.84 -29.29
CA TRP A 37 -22.19 -5.18 -29.38
C TRP A 37 -21.60 -5.50 -30.77
N ASN A 38 -21.61 -4.57 -31.72
CA ASN A 38 -21.02 -4.78 -33.05
C ASN A 38 -19.47 -4.68 -33.01
N SER A 39 -18.83 -5.69 -32.42
CA SER A 39 -17.38 -5.74 -32.32
C SER A 39 -16.68 -5.89 -33.67
N GLU A 40 -17.34 -6.47 -34.68
CA GLU A 40 -16.73 -6.67 -36.00
C GLU A 40 -16.38 -5.36 -36.70
N GLU A 41 -17.23 -4.34 -36.57
CA GLU A 41 -16.97 -3.02 -37.14
C GLU A 41 -15.84 -2.32 -36.39
N ALA A 42 -15.84 -2.40 -35.06
CA ALA A 42 -14.77 -1.87 -34.22
C ALA A 42 -13.40 -2.48 -34.57
N LEU A 43 -13.35 -3.80 -34.81
CA LEU A 43 -12.13 -4.53 -35.19
C LEU A 43 -11.57 -4.14 -36.57
N LYS A 44 -12.39 -3.58 -37.46
CA LYS A 44 -12.00 -3.12 -38.80
C LYS A 44 -11.67 -1.63 -38.85
N SER A 45 -11.96 -0.89 -37.78
CA SER A 45 -11.80 0.56 -37.74
C SER A 45 -10.32 0.96 -37.82
N PRO A 46 -9.94 1.96 -38.65
CA PRO A 46 -8.58 2.50 -38.66
C PRO A 46 -8.19 3.22 -37.35
N LEU A 47 -9.16 3.45 -36.46
CA LEU A 47 -8.93 3.99 -35.12
C LEU A 47 -8.47 2.92 -34.13
N LEU A 48 -8.74 1.63 -34.39
CA LEU A 48 -8.24 0.54 -33.56
C LEU A 48 -6.75 0.36 -33.82
N LYS A 49 -5.96 0.61 -32.79
CA LYS A 49 -4.51 0.39 -32.79
C LYS A 49 -4.18 -0.50 -31.61
N ASP A 50 -3.36 -1.51 -31.83
CA ASP A 50 -2.76 -2.31 -30.76
C ASP A 50 -1.46 -1.62 -30.31
N PRO A 51 -1.43 -0.96 -29.14
CA PRO A 51 -0.23 -0.28 -28.66
C PRO A 51 0.68 -1.22 -27.87
N TYR A 52 0.38 -2.53 -27.78
CA TYR A 52 1.01 -3.43 -26.83
C TYR A 52 2.52 -3.44 -26.95
N GLN A 53 3.08 -3.64 -28.15
CA GLN A 53 4.53 -3.73 -28.34
C GLN A 53 5.27 -2.42 -28.02
N ASP A 54 4.71 -1.28 -28.41
CA ASP A 54 5.29 0.03 -28.09
C ASP A 54 5.21 0.29 -26.57
N THR A 55 4.03 0.12 -25.97
CA THR A 55 3.81 0.29 -24.53
C THR A 55 4.71 -0.61 -23.71
N PHE A 56 4.80 -1.89 -24.08
CA PHE A 56 5.67 -2.88 -23.43
C PHE A 56 7.14 -2.41 -23.47
N THR A 57 7.63 -2.02 -24.65
CA THR A 57 9.00 -1.54 -24.82
C THR A 57 9.28 -0.28 -24.00
N GLN A 58 8.38 0.70 -24.05
CA GLN A 58 8.54 1.97 -23.33
C GLN A 58 8.46 1.78 -21.81
N TYR A 59 7.57 0.90 -21.34
CA TYR A 59 7.43 0.55 -19.93
C TYR A 59 8.74 -0.03 -19.39
N PHE A 60 9.31 -1.06 -20.04
CA PHE A 60 10.57 -1.65 -19.56
C PHE A 60 11.74 -0.68 -19.64
N LYS A 61 11.79 0.18 -20.67
CA LYS A 61 12.77 1.26 -20.77
C LYS A 61 12.63 2.29 -19.65
N ALA A 62 11.40 2.57 -19.19
CA ALA A 62 11.15 3.49 -18.10
C ALA A 62 11.62 2.92 -16.76
N ILE A 63 11.24 1.69 -16.42
CA ILE A 63 11.59 1.09 -15.13
C ILE A 63 13.10 0.80 -15.02
N GLN A 64 13.80 0.57 -16.14
CA GLN A 64 15.26 0.37 -16.17
C GLN A 64 16.05 1.54 -15.60
N LYS A 65 15.49 2.76 -15.58
CA LYS A 65 16.11 3.94 -14.96
C LYS A 65 16.24 3.82 -13.44
N HIS A 66 15.50 2.88 -12.84
CA HIS A 66 15.49 2.58 -11.41
C HIS A 66 16.31 1.31 -11.07
N CYS A 67 17.11 0.81 -12.01
CA CYS A 67 18.09 -0.25 -11.77
C CYS A 67 19.42 0.40 -11.41
N HIS A 68 19.83 0.28 -10.15
CA HIS A 68 20.98 0.97 -9.59
C HIS A 68 22.23 0.07 -9.49
N HIS A 69 22.04 -1.25 -9.41
CA HIS A 69 23.12 -2.21 -9.10
C HIS A 69 23.22 -3.35 -10.12
N ARG A 70 23.25 -2.99 -11.40
CA ARG A 70 23.23 -3.93 -12.54
C ARG A 70 24.33 -5.01 -12.49
N ASP A 71 25.53 -4.68 -12.03
CA ASP A 71 26.62 -5.67 -11.92
C ASP A 71 26.42 -6.67 -10.77
N ILE A 72 25.80 -6.21 -9.66
CA ILE A 72 25.38 -7.10 -8.57
C ILE A 72 24.26 -8.00 -9.06
N ASN A 73 23.30 -7.46 -9.81
CA ASN A 73 22.18 -8.24 -10.36
C ASN A 73 22.68 -9.40 -11.24
N LYS A 74 23.60 -9.11 -12.18
CA LYS A 74 24.18 -10.11 -13.09
C LYS A 74 24.92 -11.24 -12.39
N SER A 75 25.56 -10.93 -11.26
CA SER A 75 26.36 -11.87 -10.48
C SER A 75 25.58 -12.50 -9.33
N SER A 76 24.30 -12.16 -9.17
CA SER A 76 23.46 -12.66 -8.09
C SER A 76 23.21 -14.16 -8.25
N GLU A 77 23.51 -14.91 -7.19
CA GLU A 77 23.16 -16.32 -7.04
C GLU A 77 21.87 -16.49 -6.22
N VAL A 78 21.23 -15.40 -5.80
CA VAL A 78 20.01 -15.46 -4.99
C VAL A 78 18.86 -15.97 -5.83
N LYS A 79 18.28 -17.09 -5.40
CA LYS A 79 17.11 -17.69 -6.03
C LYS A 79 15.83 -17.09 -5.46
N ILE A 80 14.95 -16.66 -6.37
CA ILE A 80 13.66 -16.04 -6.05
C ILE A 80 12.56 -16.83 -6.74
N VAL A 81 11.47 -17.11 -6.04
CA VAL A 81 10.23 -17.68 -6.61
C VAL A 81 9.24 -16.56 -6.88
N HIS A 82 8.51 -16.67 -7.99
CA HIS A 82 7.44 -15.75 -8.37
C HIS A 82 6.12 -16.49 -8.63
N THR A 83 5.02 -15.92 -8.17
CA THR A 83 3.66 -16.32 -8.55
C THR A 83 2.84 -15.12 -9.00
N SER A 84 2.04 -15.30 -10.05
CA SER A 84 1.06 -14.31 -10.51
C SER A 84 -0.34 -14.59 -9.99
N VAL A 85 -0.54 -15.68 -9.23
CA VAL A 85 -1.85 -16.11 -8.73
C VAL A 85 -2.90 -16.15 -9.85
N HIS A 86 -2.56 -16.76 -10.98
CA HIS A 86 -3.36 -16.82 -12.22
C HIS A 86 -3.67 -15.46 -12.87
N GLY A 87 -2.85 -14.45 -12.56
CA GLY A 87 -2.89 -13.12 -13.12
C GLY A 87 -2.03 -12.92 -14.36
N VAL A 88 -2.07 -11.69 -14.88
CA VAL A 88 -1.28 -11.28 -16.06
C VAL A 88 0.21 -11.11 -15.78
N GLY A 89 0.62 -11.07 -14.51
CA GLY A 89 1.94 -10.60 -14.08
C GLY A 89 3.16 -11.40 -14.55
N HIS A 90 3.01 -12.67 -14.95
CA HIS A 90 4.17 -13.57 -15.14
C HIS A 90 5.12 -13.08 -16.23
N ALA A 91 4.61 -12.85 -17.44
CA ALA A 91 5.43 -12.39 -18.55
C ALA A 91 6.08 -11.02 -18.26
N PHE A 92 5.38 -10.16 -17.52
CA PHE A 92 5.86 -8.83 -17.17
C PHE A 92 6.96 -8.87 -16.10
N VAL A 93 6.82 -9.70 -15.06
CA VAL A 93 7.87 -9.84 -14.03
C VAL A 93 9.12 -10.51 -14.59
N GLN A 94 8.99 -11.55 -15.43
CA GLN A 94 10.13 -12.15 -16.13
C GLN A 94 10.88 -11.10 -16.97
N SER A 95 10.12 -10.24 -17.65
CA SER A 95 10.68 -9.16 -18.46
C SER A 95 11.30 -8.04 -17.61
N ALA A 96 10.71 -7.74 -16.44
CA ALA A 96 11.24 -6.74 -15.50
C ALA A 96 12.58 -7.19 -14.90
N PHE A 97 12.68 -8.45 -14.48
CA PHE A 97 13.93 -9.04 -14.02
C PHE A 97 15.00 -9.02 -15.10
N LYS A 98 14.65 -9.41 -16.33
CA LYS A 98 15.55 -9.28 -17.48
C LYS A 98 15.98 -7.83 -17.71
N ALA A 99 15.08 -6.86 -17.58
CA ALA A 99 15.39 -5.46 -17.76
C ALA A 99 16.42 -4.93 -16.74
N PHE A 100 16.43 -5.52 -15.54
CA PHE A 100 17.37 -5.23 -14.44
C PHE A 100 18.64 -6.10 -14.49
N ASP A 101 18.80 -6.96 -15.50
CA ASP A 101 19.84 -8.00 -15.61
C ASP A 101 19.90 -8.95 -14.40
N LEU A 102 18.75 -9.21 -13.77
CA LEU A 102 18.59 -10.22 -12.72
C LEU A 102 18.37 -11.62 -13.33
N PRO A 103 18.80 -12.69 -12.65
CA PRO A 103 18.38 -14.05 -12.99
C PRO A 103 16.85 -14.16 -12.95
N PRO A 104 16.21 -14.85 -13.92
CA PRO A 104 14.76 -14.98 -13.96
C PRO A 104 14.26 -15.70 -12.69
N PRO A 105 13.17 -15.23 -12.05
CA PRO A 105 12.62 -15.90 -10.90
C PRO A 105 11.95 -17.21 -11.32
N TYR A 106 11.99 -18.21 -10.43
CA TYR A 106 11.32 -19.50 -10.63
C TYR A 106 9.81 -19.31 -10.55
N ALA A 107 9.09 -19.63 -11.62
CA ALA A 107 7.66 -19.46 -11.69
C ALA A 107 6.93 -20.65 -11.06
N VAL A 108 5.88 -20.37 -10.29
CA VAL A 108 4.95 -21.42 -9.83
C VAL A 108 4.11 -21.87 -11.02
N ASP A 109 4.44 -23.02 -11.60
CA ASP A 109 3.81 -23.54 -12.82
C ASP A 109 2.28 -23.57 -12.76
N GLN A 110 1.71 -23.91 -11.60
CA GLN A 110 0.26 -24.00 -11.41
C GLN A 110 -0.44 -22.63 -11.24
N GLN A 111 0.30 -21.52 -11.21
CA GLN A 111 -0.25 -20.17 -10.98
C GLN A 111 0.32 -19.11 -11.92
N LYS A 112 1.22 -19.48 -12.85
CA LYS A 112 1.93 -18.52 -13.70
C LYS A 112 1.09 -18.02 -14.88
N ASP A 113 0.20 -18.84 -15.42
CA ASP A 113 -0.62 -18.52 -16.59
C ASP A 113 -1.98 -17.95 -16.16
N PRO A 114 -2.57 -16.99 -16.90
CA PRO A 114 -3.88 -16.46 -16.57
C PRO A 114 -4.98 -17.53 -16.61
N ASP A 115 -5.77 -17.63 -15.53
CA ASP A 115 -6.93 -18.52 -15.42
C ASP A 115 -8.06 -17.78 -14.67
N PRO A 116 -9.19 -17.47 -15.34
CA PRO A 116 -10.28 -16.70 -14.74
C PRO A 116 -11.00 -17.44 -13.60
N GLU A 117 -10.83 -18.76 -13.47
CA GLU A 117 -11.44 -19.56 -12.40
C GLU A 117 -10.58 -19.59 -11.13
N PHE A 118 -9.33 -19.08 -11.18
CA PHE A 118 -8.38 -19.06 -10.08
C PHE A 118 -8.29 -20.40 -9.29
N PRO A 119 -8.12 -21.55 -9.96
CA PRO A 119 -8.47 -22.88 -9.43
C PRO A 119 -7.67 -23.34 -8.20
N THR A 120 -6.57 -22.65 -7.88
CA THR A 120 -5.67 -23.02 -6.77
C THR A 120 -5.88 -22.19 -5.51
N VAL A 121 -6.73 -21.15 -5.55
CA VAL A 121 -6.95 -20.23 -4.42
C VAL A 121 -8.42 -19.84 -4.29
N LYS A 122 -8.89 -19.65 -3.06
CA LYS A 122 -10.26 -19.17 -2.81
C LYS A 122 -10.42 -17.69 -3.14
N TYR A 123 -9.40 -16.90 -2.82
CA TYR A 123 -9.33 -15.46 -3.06
C TYR A 123 -7.95 -15.16 -3.67
N PRO A 124 -7.88 -14.69 -4.93
CA PRO A 124 -6.61 -14.42 -5.59
C PRO A 124 -6.05 -13.07 -5.15
N ASN A 125 -5.75 -12.93 -3.86
CA ASN A 125 -5.16 -11.73 -3.29
C ASN A 125 -3.95 -12.12 -2.42
N PRO A 126 -2.72 -11.79 -2.81
CA PRO A 126 -1.54 -12.15 -2.03
C PRO A 126 -1.46 -11.46 -0.65
N GLU A 127 -2.29 -10.45 -0.39
CA GLU A 127 -2.49 -9.84 0.95
C GLU A 127 -3.04 -10.84 1.99
N GLU A 128 -3.74 -11.90 1.55
CA GLU A 128 -4.22 -12.98 2.41
C GLU A 128 -3.07 -13.84 3.00
N GLY A 129 -1.83 -13.60 2.56
CA GLY A 129 -0.63 -14.16 3.14
C GLY A 129 -0.45 -15.65 2.86
N LYS A 130 -0.14 -16.43 3.91
CA LYS A 130 0.35 -17.81 3.76
C LYS A 130 -0.59 -18.73 2.97
N GLY A 131 -1.91 -18.52 3.05
CA GLY A 131 -2.89 -19.34 2.34
C GLY A 131 -2.68 -19.33 0.83
N VAL A 132 -2.44 -18.14 0.25
CA VAL A 132 -2.24 -17.95 -1.19
C VAL A 132 -0.84 -18.38 -1.65
N LEU A 133 0.14 -18.36 -0.74
CA LEU A 133 1.57 -18.59 -1.05
C LEU A 133 2.04 -20.05 -0.83
N THR A 134 1.14 -20.97 -0.50
CA THR A 134 1.51 -22.36 -0.18
C THR A 134 2.30 -23.05 -1.30
N LEU A 135 1.84 -22.90 -2.55
CA LEU A 135 2.53 -23.46 -3.72
C LEU A 135 3.90 -22.80 -3.94
N SER A 136 3.99 -21.48 -3.75
CA SER A 136 5.25 -20.73 -3.84
C SER A 136 6.26 -21.17 -2.80
N PHE A 137 5.84 -21.42 -1.56
CA PHE A 137 6.71 -21.93 -0.50
C PHE A 137 7.23 -23.34 -0.82
N ALA A 138 6.37 -24.21 -1.36
CA ALA A 138 6.77 -25.56 -1.76
C ALA A 138 7.82 -25.52 -2.90
N LEU A 139 7.61 -24.69 -3.91
CA LEU A 139 8.59 -24.49 -4.97
C LEU A 139 9.89 -23.89 -4.44
N ALA A 140 9.82 -22.90 -3.55
CA ALA A 140 10.99 -22.26 -2.98
C ALA A 140 11.86 -23.24 -2.18
N VAL A 141 11.26 -24.19 -1.46
CA VAL A 141 11.99 -25.27 -0.78
C VAL A 141 12.69 -26.18 -1.80
N THR A 142 12.02 -26.56 -2.88
CA THR A 142 12.57 -27.42 -3.94
C THR A 142 13.76 -26.76 -4.65
N GLU A 143 13.64 -25.48 -4.99
CA GLU A 143 14.69 -24.74 -5.71
C GLU A 143 15.79 -24.21 -4.80
N GLY A 144 15.58 -24.21 -3.47
CA GLY A 144 16.47 -23.56 -2.52
C GLY A 144 16.40 -22.03 -2.57
N ALA A 145 15.24 -21.48 -2.93
CA ALA A 145 14.97 -20.05 -2.89
C ALA A 145 14.64 -19.58 -1.46
N SER A 146 15.14 -18.40 -1.09
CA SER A 146 14.90 -17.78 0.22
C SER A 146 13.80 -16.72 0.17
N VAL A 147 13.40 -16.28 -1.02
CA VAL A 147 12.42 -15.20 -1.21
C VAL A 147 11.33 -15.63 -2.20
N VAL A 148 10.09 -15.27 -1.87
CA VAL A 148 8.91 -15.40 -2.73
C VAL A 148 8.36 -14.01 -3.03
N LEU A 149 8.08 -13.74 -4.29
CA LEU A 149 7.35 -12.57 -4.79
C LEU A 149 5.98 -13.03 -5.29
N ALA A 150 4.93 -12.28 -4.98
CA ALA A 150 3.59 -12.59 -5.44
C ALA A 150 2.84 -11.32 -5.87
N ASN A 151 2.30 -11.35 -7.09
CA ASN A 151 1.42 -10.30 -7.58
C ASN A 151 -0.05 -10.72 -7.50
N ASP A 152 -0.94 -9.74 -7.42
CA ASP A 152 -2.37 -9.95 -7.62
C ASP A 152 -2.72 -10.06 -9.13
N PRO A 153 -3.96 -10.40 -9.51
CA PRO A 153 -4.28 -10.77 -10.88
C PRO A 153 -4.01 -9.72 -11.96
N ASP A 154 -4.17 -8.43 -11.66
CA ASP A 154 -3.83 -7.31 -12.54
C ASP A 154 -2.42 -6.74 -12.31
N ALA A 155 -1.66 -7.38 -11.43
CA ALA A 155 -0.26 -7.13 -11.12
C ALA A 155 0.08 -5.72 -10.61
N ASP A 156 -0.89 -5.02 -10.02
CA ASP A 156 -0.65 -3.70 -9.41
C ASP A 156 -0.15 -3.80 -7.97
N ARG A 157 -0.27 -4.96 -7.30
CA ARG A 157 0.24 -5.22 -5.95
C ARG A 157 1.41 -6.17 -5.90
N LEU A 158 2.16 -6.12 -4.80
CA LEU A 158 3.26 -7.05 -4.51
C LEU A 158 3.26 -7.50 -3.04
N ALA A 159 3.19 -8.80 -2.80
CA ALA A 159 3.58 -9.39 -1.52
C ALA A 159 4.97 -10.00 -1.63
N ILE A 160 5.71 -9.96 -0.51
CA ILE A 160 7.00 -10.62 -0.37
C ILE A 160 6.98 -11.49 0.87
N ALA A 161 7.57 -12.68 0.74
CA ALA A 161 7.84 -13.55 1.86
C ALA A 161 9.29 -14.02 1.85
N GLU A 162 9.86 -14.19 3.04
CA GLU A 162 11.25 -14.63 3.25
C GLU A 162 11.30 -15.83 4.18
N ARG A 163 12.12 -16.81 3.82
CA ARG A 163 12.42 -17.96 4.66
C ARG A 163 13.39 -17.56 5.77
N GLN A 164 12.94 -17.69 7.01
CA GLN A 164 13.75 -17.38 8.19
C GLN A 164 14.71 -18.53 8.53
N ASP A 165 15.72 -18.27 9.36
CA ASP A 165 16.69 -19.27 9.83
C ASP A 165 16.01 -20.44 10.58
N SER A 166 14.85 -20.18 11.20
CA SER A 166 14.00 -21.20 11.84
C SER A 166 13.34 -22.17 10.84
N GLY A 167 13.50 -21.93 9.53
CA GLY A 167 12.82 -22.64 8.45
C GLY A 167 11.39 -22.17 8.18
N GLN A 168 10.83 -21.27 9.02
CA GLN A 168 9.50 -20.71 8.85
C GLN A 168 9.49 -19.58 7.81
N TRP A 169 8.36 -19.43 7.12
CA TRP A 169 8.13 -18.30 6.22
C TRP A 169 7.55 -17.10 6.98
N ARG A 170 8.19 -15.94 6.83
CA ARG A 170 7.65 -14.63 7.21
C ARG A 170 7.07 -13.98 5.96
N VAL A 171 5.80 -13.61 6.00
CA VAL A 171 5.18 -12.74 5.00
C VAL A 171 5.26 -11.33 5.54
N PHE A 172 5.84 -10.41 4.77
CA PHE A 172 5.91 -9.01 5.18
C PHE A 172 4.55 -8.35 4.95
N SER A 173 4.07 -7.59 5.94
CA SER A 173 2.93 -6.69 5.75
C SER A 173 3.27 -5.60 4.73
N GLY A 174 2.26 -4.98 4.12
CA GLY A 174 2.52 -3.89 3.18
C GLY A 174 3.18 -2.67 3.82
N ASN A 175 3.00 -2.46 5.14
CA ASN A 175 3.74 -1.46 5.90
C ASN A 175 5.23 -1.80 6.03
N GLU A 176 5.58 -3.05 6.35
CA GLU A 176 6.97 -3.48 6.46
C GLU A 176 7.67 -3.48 5.10
N LEU A 177 6.98 -3.90 4.04
CA LEU A 177 7.52 -3.83 2.69
C LEU A 177 7.62 -2.38 2.19
N GLY A 178 6.66 -1.52 2.55
CA GLY A 178 6.74 -0.08 2.33
C GLY A 178 7.96 0.56 3.00
N ALA A 179 8.33 0.12 4.21
CA ALA A 179 9.55 0.54 4.88
C ALA A 179 10.82 0.12 4.12
N LEU A 180 10.89 -1.15 3.71
CA LEU A 180 12.03 -1.70 2.96
C LEU A 180 12.22 -1.00 1.61
N LEU A 181 11.15 -0.87 0.83
CA LEU A 181 11.18 -0.21 -0.47
C LEU A 181 11.46 1.29 -0.32
N GLY A 182 10.83 1.98 0.64
CA GLY A 182 11.12 3.38 0.91
C GLY A 182 12.58 3.63 1.28
N TRP A 183 13.14 2.81 2.16
CA TRP A 183 14.58 2.84 2.47
C TRP A 183 15.43 2.58 1.24
N TRP A 184 15.11 1.55 0.45
CA TRP A 184 15.88 1.18 -0.74
C TRP A 184 15.89 2.30 -1.79
N MET A 185 14.73 2.85 -2.10
CA MET A 185 14.60 3.95 -3.07
C MET A 185 15.40 5.17 -2.63
N PHE A 186 15.39 5.50 -1.34
CA PHE A 186 16.18 6.60 -0.81
C PHE A 186 17.68 6.29 -0.78
N HIS A 187 18.07 5.07 -0.37
CA HIS A 187 19.45 4.60 -0.32
C HIS A 187 20.12 4.71 -1.70
N CYS A 188 19.48 4.14 -2.74
CA CYS A 188 19.96 4.22 -4.12
C CYS A 188 20.02 5.65 -4.66
N TRP A 189 19.01 6.47 -4.34
CA TRP A 189 19.02 7.87 -4.72
C TRP A 189 20.20 8.62 -4.09
N LYS A 190 20.47 8.39 -2.80
CA LYS A 190 21.55 9.03 -2.05
C LYS A 190 22.94 8.64 -2.56
N GLU A 191 23.14 7.38 -2.97
CA GLU A 191 24.39 6.94 -3.61
C GLU A 191 24.68 7.69 -4.93
N GLN A 192 23.64 8.04 -5.68
CA GLN A 192 23.76 8.76 -6.96
C GLN A 192 23.78 10.29 -6.79
N ASN A 193 23.31 10.81 -5.65
CA ASN A 193 23.14 12.23 -5.38
C ASN A 193 23.82 12.61 -4.06
N PRO A 194 25.16 12.73 -4.04
CA PRO A 194 25.91 13.02 -2.81
C PRO A 194 25.70 14.43 -2.27
N ASP A 195 25.13 15.35 -3.05
CA ASP A 195 24.80 16.70 -2.60
C ASP A 195 23.51 16.71 -1.75
N ALA A 196 23.70 16.86 -0.44
CA ALA A 196 22.63 16.93 0.54
C ALA A 196 21.66 18.10 0.29
N ALA A 197 22.02 19.14 -0.47
CA ALA A 197 21.10 20.24 -0.75
C ALA A 197 19.88 19.80 -1.59
N VAL A 198 20.04 18.76 -2.43
CA VAL A 198 18.99 18.28 -3.35
C VAL A 198 17.90 17.50 -2.61
N VAL A 199 18.17 17.00 -1.41
CA VAL A 199 17.23 16.18 -0.61
C VAL A 199 15.91 16.92 -0.33
N LYS A 200 15.94 18.25 -0.24
CA LYS A 200 14.75 19.09 -0.02
C LYS A 200 13.78 19.13 -1.20
N ASN A 201 14.17 18.62 -2.36
CA ASN A 201 13.28 18.48 -3.53
C ASN A 201 12.66 17.09 -3.63
N ILE A 202 12.99 16.20 -2.70
CA ILE A 202 12.54 14.81 -2.67
C ILE A 202 11.25 14.70 -1.86
N TYR A 203 10.31 13.94 -2.40
CA TYR A 203 9.03 13.64 -1.81
C TYR A 203 8.83 12.12 -1.78
N MET A 204 8.30 11.65 -0.66
CA MET A 204 7.68 10.34 -0.57
C MET A 204 6.26 10.47 -0.03
N LEU A 205 5.37 9.61 -0.51
CA LEU A 205 3.94 9.67 -0.20
C LEU A 205 3.48 8.39 0.46
N SER A 206 2.43 8.47 1.27
CA SER A 206 1.69 7.28 1.68
C SER A 206 0.23 7.62 1.96
N SER A 207 -0.64 6.61 1.99
CA SER A 207 -2.00 6.86 2.45
C SER A 207 -2.04 7.14 3.96
N THR A 208 -3.03 7.90 4.39
CA THR A 208 -3.30 8.24 5.80
C THR A 208 -3.43 7.04 6.74
N VAL A 209 -3.72 5.84 6.23
CA VAL A 209 -3.85 4.59 6.99
C VAL A 209 -2.59 3.72 6.92
N SER A 210 -1.61 4.12 6.10
CA SER A 210 -0.31 3.46 6.03
C SER A 210 0.62 3.93 7.14
N SER A 211 1.64 3.10 7.38
CA SER A 211 2.65 3.33 8.41
C SER A 211 3.32 4.69 8.26
N LYS A 212 3.57 5.34 9.40
CA LYS A 212 4.31 6.60 9.46
C LYS A 212 5.82 6.43 9.31
N ILE A 213 6.32 5.25 8.94
CA ILE A 213 7.76 5.00 8.78
C ILE A 213 8.42 5.95 7.79
N LEU A 214 7.79 6.25 6.64
CA LEU A 214 8.38 7.19 5.67
C LEU A 214 8.48 8.61 6.24
N ARG A 215 7.57 9.00 7.14
CA ARG A 215 7.68 10.27 7.87
C ARG A 215 8.88 10.27 8.81
N ALA A 216 9.16 9.16 9.48
CA ALA A 216 10.32 9.03 10.37
C ALA A 216 11.63 9.09 9.58
N ILE A 217 11.69 8.40 8.43
CA ILE A 217 12.83 8.49 7.50
C ILE A 217 12.99 9.93 7.00
N ALA A 218 11.92 10.57 6.54
CA ALA A 218 11.93 11.96 6.06
C ALA A 218 12.45 12.94 7.11
N LEU A 219 12.00 12.80 8.37
CA LEU A 219 12.43 13.67 9.47
C LEU A 219 13.93 13.57 9.73
N LYS A 220 14.50 12.37 9.61
CA LYS A 220 15.92 12.13 9.83
C LYS A 220 16.78 12.53 8.63
N GLU A 221 16.33 12.20 7.43
CA GLU A 221 17.12 12.36 6.19
C GLU A 221 16.91 13.73 5.51
N GLY A 222 15.85 14.46 5.86
CA GLY A 222 15.61 15.83 5.44
C GLY A 222 14.81 16.00 4.14
N PHE A 223 14.21 14.94 3.60
CA PHE A 223 13.26 15.02 2.49
C PHE A 223 11.82 15.31 2.97
N HIS A 224 10.90 15.54 2.04
CA HIS A 224 9.49 15.78 2.35
C HIS A 224 8.66 14.50 2.34
N PHE A 225 7.79 14.37 3.33
CA PHE A 225 6.78 13.33 3.38
C PHE A 225 5.39 13.96 3.36
N GLU A 226 4.49 13.42 2.54
CA GLU A 226 3.08 13.82 2.54
C GLU A 226 2.14 12.61 2.64
N GLU A 227 1.05 12.79 3.36
CA GLU A 227 -0.05 11.83 3.38
C GLU A 227 -1.10 12.20 2.34
N THR A 228 -1.80 11.21 1.79
CA THR A 228 -3.05 11.44 1.06
C THR A 228 -4.19 10.58 1.62
N LEU A 229 -5.41 10.81 1.16
CA LEU A 229 -6.51 9.88 1.41
C LEU A 229 -6.16 8.48 0.88
N THR A 230 -6.72 7.44 1.49
CA THR A 230 -6.62 6.07 0.98
C THR A 230 -7.26 5.94 -0.39
N GLY A 231 -6.66 5.10 -1.23
CA GLY A 231 -6.94 4.93 -2.63
C GLY A 231 -5.87 5.63 -3.46
N PHE A 232 -5.12 4.84 -4.21
CA PHE A 232 -3.99 5.32 -5.02
C PHE A 232 -4.33 6.45 -6.00
N LYS A 233 -5.62 6.63 -6.37
CA LYS A 233 -6.07 7.80 -7.12
C LYS A 233 -5.60 9.12 -6.50
N TRP A 234 -5.61 9.24 -5.17
CA TRP A 234 -5.18 10.46 -4.49
C TRP A 234 -3.66 10.63 -4.53
N MET A 235 -2.90 9.55 -4.30
CA MET A 235 -1.44 9.60 -4.37
C MET A 235 -0.92 9.82 -5.79
N GLY A 236 -1.50 9.15 -6.80
CA GLY A 236 -1.10 9.31 -8.19
C GLY A 236 -1.32 10.75 -8.69
N ASN A 237 -2.47 11.34 -8.37
CA ASN A 237 -2.73 12.76 -8.70
C ASN A 237 -1.79 13.69 -7.90
N ARG A 238 -1.56 13.43 -6.61
CA ARG A 238 -0.63 14.25 -5.82
C ARG A 238 0.81 14.14 -6.32
N ALA A 239 1.24 12.96 -6.72
CA ALA A 239 2.54 12.73 -7.34
C ALA A 239 2.64 13.51 -8.65
N LYS A 240 1.59 13.51 -9.49
CA LYS A 240 1.53 14.33 -10.70
C LYS A 240 1.72 15.82 -10.40
N ASP A 241 0.98 16.34 -9.41
CA ASP A 241 1.07 17.75 -9.03
C ASP A 241 2.50 18.13 -8.61
N LEU A 242 3.16 17.26 -7.84
CA LEU A 242 4.54 17.45 -7.40
C LEU A 242 5.52 17.43 -8.58
N LEU A 243 5.36 16.48 -9.50
CA LEU A 243 6.18 16.40 -10.72
C LEU A 243 6.02 17.65 -11.60
N ASP A 244 4.79 18.16 -11.75
CA ASP A 244 4.50 19.39 -12.51
C ASP A 244 5.11 20.64 -11.85
N GLN A 245 5.30 20.61 -10.52
CA GLN A 245 6.01 21.63 -9.76
C GLN A 245 7.54 21.48 -9.82
N GLY A 246 8.05 20.53 -10.61
CA GLY A 246 9.48 20.23 -10.72
C GLY A 246 10.06 19.53 -9.49
N LYS A 247 9.22 18.91 -8.63
CA LYS A 247 9.66 18.10 -7.50
C LYS A 247 9.96 16.67 -7.95
N THR A 248 10.70 15.94 -7.14
CA THR A 248 11.01 14.53 -7.38
C THR A 248 10.24 13.65 -6.40
N VAL A 249 9.35 12.81 -6.91
CA VAL A 249 8.65 11.79 -6.12
C VAL A 249 9.40 10.47 -6.27
N LEU A 250 10.04 10.00 -5.20
CA LEU A 250 10.83 8.77 -5.24
C LEU A 250 9.99 7.52 -5.00
N PHE A 251 8.98 7.62 -4.14
CA PHE A 251 8.23 6.47 -3.69
C PHE A 251 6.86 6.89 -3.15
N ALA A 252 5.84 6.08 -3.43
CA ALA A 252 4.54 6.16 -2.78
C ALA A 252 4.02 4.76 -2.45
N PHE A 253 3.33 4.58 -1.32
CA PHE A 253 2.73 3.28 -1.00
C PHE A 253 1.42 3.33 -0.21
N GLU A 254 0.65 2.24 -0.34
CA GLU A 254 -0.45 1.90 0.56
C GLU A 254 -0.15 0.59 1.29
N GLU A 255 -0.57 0.50 2.56
CA GLU A 255 -0.45 -0.70 3.40
C GLU A 255 -1.09 -1.95 2.79
N ALA A 256 -2.09 -1.77 1.91
CA ALA A 256 -2.72 -2.81 1.11
C ALA A 256 -1.82 -3.25 -0.07
N ILE A 257 -0.53 -3.46 0.23
CA ILE A 257 0.52 -4.00 -0.63
C ILE A 257 0.69 -3.32 -2.01
N GLY A 258 0.40 -2.03 -2.08
CA GLY A 258 0.47 -1.22 -3.30
C GLY A 258 1.64 -0.24 -3.29
N TYR A 259 2.49 -0.27 -4.33
CA TYR A 259 3.71 0.53 -4.36
C TYR A 259 3.92 1.19 -5.73
N MET A 260 4.31 2.47 -5.71
CA MET A 260 4.78 3.20 -6.88
C MET A 260 6.26 3.52 -6.67
N CYS A 261 7.11 2.63 -7.18
CA CYS A 261 8.57 2.79 -7.16
C CYS A 261 9.10 3.55 -8.39
N CYS A 262 8.26 3.72 -9.41
CA CYS A 262 8.60 4.41 -10.64
C CYS A 262 7.60 5.53 -10.90
N ASN A 263 8.07 6.74 -11.17
CA ASN A 263 7.20 7.90 -11.41
C ASN A 263 6.65 8.00 -12.85
N SER A 264 6.96 7.02 -13.70
CA SER A 264 6.40 6.91 -15.07
C SER A 264 5.02 6.25 -15.09
N VAL A 265 4.62 5.58 -14.01
CA VAL A 265 3.28 5.01 -13.81
C VAL A 265 2.72 5.64 -12.54
N LEU A 266 1.66 6.43 -12.66
CA LEU A 266 1.06 7.16 -11.53
C LEU A 266 -0.04 6.32 -10.85
N ASP A 267 0.28 5.05 -10.63
CA ASP A 267 -0.51 4.06 -9.90
C ASP A 267 0.46 3.06 -9.23
N LYS A 268 -0.11 2.10 -8.50
CA LYS A 268 0.62 0.94 -8.00
C LYS A 268 1.14 0.15 -9.18
N ASP A 269 2.36 -0.36 -9.04
CA ASP A 269 3.01 -1.19 -10.05
C ASP A 269 3.79 -2.31 -9.35
N GLY A 270 3.12 -3.45 -9.18
CA GLY A 270 3.68 -4.64 -8.57
C GLY A 270 4.79 -5.28 -9.41
N VAL A 271 4.83 -5.01 -10.73
CA VAL A 271 5.85 -5.53 -11.65
C VAL A 271 7.17 -4.81 -11.45
N SER A 272 7.18 -3.47 -11.44
CA SER A 272 8.40 -2.71 -11.18
C SER A 272 8.86 -2.88 -9.74
N ALA A 273 7.94 -2.91 -8.78
CA ALA A 273 8.24 -3.21 -7.38
C ALA A 273 8.92 -4.59 -7.23
N ALA A 274 8.52 -5.61 -8.01
CA ALA A 274 9.11 -6.94 -7.95
C ALA A 274 10.58 -6.95 -8.43
N ALA A 275 10.89 -6.26 -9.53
CA ALA A 275 12.27 -6.15 -10.02
C ALA A 275 13.17 -5.34 -9.07
N ILE A 276 12.64 -4.24 -8.52
CA ILE A 276 13.35 -3.40 -7.55
C ILE A 276 13.59 -4.18 -6.25
N ALA A 277 12.62 -4.96 -5.79
CA ALA A 277 12.81 -5.85 -4.66
C ALA A 277 13.84 -6.95 -4.95
N GLY A 278 13.86 -7.51 -6.16
CA GLY A 278 14.87 -8.46 -6.61
C GLY A 278 16.29 -7.87 -6.57
N GLU A 279 16.46 -6.63 -7.02
CA GLU A 279 17.74 -5.90 -6.92
C GLU A 279 18.13 -5.63 -5.46
N MET A 280 17.19 -5.19 -4.61
CA MET A 280 17.42 -5.01 -3.17
C MET A 280 17.88 -6.32 -2.50
N VAL A 281 17.23 -7.44 -2.81
CA VAL A 281 17.60 -8.76 -2.29
C VAL A 281 19.00 -9.17 -2.73
N ALA A 282 19.34 -8.98 -4.01
CA ALA A 282 20.68 -9.25 -4.54
C ALA A 282 21.74 -8.37 -3.84
N TYR A 283 21.46 -7.08 -3.67
CA TYR A 283 22.33 -6.15 -2.95
C TYR A 283 22.56 -6.59 -1.50
N LEU A 284 21.51 -6.91 -0.76
CA LEU A 284 21.60 -7.32 0.65
C LEU A 284 22.37 -8.64 0.81
N ALA A 285 22.26 -9.56 -0.15
CA ALA A 285 23.05 -10.78 -0.16
C ALA A 285 24.57 -10.49 -0.23
N THR A 286 25.01 -9.47 -0.98
CA THR A 286 26.44 -9.05 -0.97
C THR A 286 26.91 -8.53 0.40
N LYS A 287 25.96 -8.13 1.26
CA LYS A 287 26.19 -7.69 2.64
C LYS A 287 25.94 -8.79 3.66
N THR A 288 25.63 -10.01 3.22
CA THR A 288 25.22 -11.14 4.08
C THR A 288 24.05 -10.75 5.00
N LYS A 289 23.10 -9.98 4.47
CA LYS A 289 21.89 -9.54 5.18
C LYS A 289 20.63 -10.08 4.51
N SER A 290 19.67 -10.47 5.34
CA SER A 290 18.29 -10.79 4.95
C SER A 290 17.42 -9.52 4.92
N LEU A 291 16.24 -9.61 4.29
CA LEU A 291 15.22 -8.57 4.35
C LEU A 291 14.76 -8.33 5.79
N SER A 292 14.59 -9.39 6.58
CA SER A 292 14.21 -9.28 8.00
C SER A 292 15.26 -8.55 8.84
N GLN A 293 16.55 -8.82 8.61
CA GLN A 293 17.63 -8.09 9.27
C GLN A 293 17.70 -6.64 8.80
N GLN A 294 17.49 -6.38 7.50
CA GLN A 294 17.48 -5.01 6.98
C GLN A 294 16.30 -4.21 7.54
N LEU A 295 15.10 -4.81 7.62
CA LEU A 295 13.94 -4.17 8.24
C LEU A 295 14.19 -3.86 9.72
N THR A 296 14.85 -4.77 10.44
CA THR A 296 15.26 -4.52 11.83
C THR A 296 16.22 -3.34 11.91
N ALA A 297 17.22 -3.26 11.02
CA ALA A 297 18.14 -2.13 10.96
C ALA A 297 17.43 -0.80 10.64
N ILE A 298 16.44 -0.81 9.74
CA ILE A 298 15.58 0.36 9.47
C ILE A 298 14.86 0.78 10.76
N PHE A 299 14.25 -0.15 11.49
CA PHE A 299 13.54 0.18 12.73
C PHE A 299 14.47 0.62 13.87
N GLU A 300 15.67 0.06 13.98
CA GLU A 300 16.67 0.55 14.92
C GLU A 300 17.12 1.98 14.58
N GLU A 301 17.20 2.29 13.29
CA GLU A 301 17.68 3.57 12.79
C GLU A 301 16.64 4.71 12.88
N TYR A 302 15.40 4.42 12.52
CA TYR A 302 14.32 5.40 12.35
C TYR A 302 13.22 5.28 13.41
N GLY A 303 13.23 4.22 14.22
CA GLY A 303 12.19 3.90 15.19
C GLY A 303 11.35 2.70 14.77
N TYR A 304 10.79 1.98 15.75
CA TYR A 304 9.93 0.82 15.47
C TYR A 304 8.52 1.28 15.10
N HIS A 305 8.02 0.74 13.99
CA HIS A 305 6.67 0.98 13.48
C HIS A 305 5.91 -0.35 13.43
N ILE A 306 5.09 -0.60 14.45
CA ILE A 306 4.33 -1.85 14.58
C ILE A 306 2.87 -1.54 14.33
N SER A 307 2.20 -2.29 13.44
CA SER A 307 0.81 -2.05 13.09
C SER A 307 -0.10 -3.25 13.35
N LYS A 308 -1.36 -2.97 13.65
CA LYS A 308 -2.43 -3.96 13.83
C LYS A 308 -3.73 -3.40 13.23
N ASN A 309 -4.13 -3.95 12.09
CA ASN A 309 -5.27 -3.49 11.32
C ASN A 309 -6.35 -4.57 11.33
N SER A 310 -7.61 -4.17 11.46
CA SER A 310 -8.73 -5.11 11.28
C SER A 310 -10.01 -4.34 10.95
N TYR A 311 -11.13 -5.05 10.93
CA TYR A 311 -12.43 -4.47 10.67
C TYR A 311 -13.54 -5.24 11.39
N PHE A 312 -14.65 -4.55 11.57
CA PHE A 312 -15.94 -5.13 11.91
C PHE A 312 -16.88 -5.05 10.73
N ILE A 313 -17.81 -6.00 10.62
CA ILE A 313 -18.93 -5.98 9.68
C ILE A 313 -20.13 -5.35 10.39
N CYS A 314 -20.74 -4.36 9.75
CA CYS A 314 -21.94 -3.66 10.21
C CYS A 314 -22.80 -3.28 9.00
N HIS A 315 -23.99 -3.87 8.89
CA HIS A 315 -24.93 -3.58 7.82
C HIS A 315 -25.87 -2.41 8.14
N ASP A 316 -25.95 -2.01 9.40
CA ASP A 316 -26.85 -0.97 9.89
C ASP A 316 -26.16 0.40 9.83
N GLN A 317 -26.61 1.26 8.92
CA GLN A 317 -26.04 2.60 8.74
C GLN A 317 -26.33 3.52 9.93
N ASP A 318 -27.45 3.35 10.62
CA ASP A 318 -27.80 4.18 11.77
C ASP A 318 -26.86 3.87 12.95
N VAL A 319 -26.48 2.61 13.11
CA VAL A 319 -25.45 2.19 14.09
C VAL A 319 -24.10 2.82 13.74
N ILE A 320 -23.68 2.79 12.48
CA ILE A 320 -22.43 3.42 12.04
C ILE A 320 -22.47 4.93 12.33
N CYS A 321 -23.52 5.63 11.91
CA CYS A 321 -23.66 7.06 12.17
C CYS A 321 -23.61 7.38 13.66
N SER A 322 -24.39 6.66 14.47
CA SER A 322 -24.45 6.85 15.93
C SER A 322 -23.09 6.61 16.60
N LEU A 323 -22.32 5.61 16.15
CA LEU A 323 -20.98 5.33 16.67
C LEU A 323 -20.04 6.51 16.45
N PHE A 324 -19.96 7.03 15.22
CA PHE A 324 -19.08 8.16 14.91
C PHE A 324 -19.59 9.48 15.52
N GLU A 325 -20.90 9.72 15.54
CA GLU A 325 -21.50 10.89 16.20
C GLU A 325 -21.23 10.91 17.70
N ARG A 326 -21.23 9.75 18.36
CA ARG A 326 -20.85 9.64 19.77
C ARG A 326 -19.40 10.07 20.00
N LEU A 327 -18.49 9.72 19.09
CA LEU A 327 -17.09 10.14 19.17
C LEU A 327 -16.91 11.64 18.91
N ARG A 328 -17.78 12.26 18.11
CA ARG A 328 -17.80 13.71 17.84
C ARG A 328 -18.50 14.54 18.91
N ASN A 329 -19.38 13.91 19.68
CA ASN A 329 -20.17 14.54 20.74
C ASN A 329 -19.89 13.89 22.10
N PHE A 330 -18.62 13.63 22.36
CA PHE A 330 -18.18 12.79 23.46
C PHE A 330 -18.56 13.39 24.83
N GLY A 331 -19.01 12.54 25.75
CA GLY A 331 -19.47 13.00 27.07
C GLY A 331 -20.68 13.96 27.03
N GLY A 332 -21.47 13.94 25.95
CA GLY A 332 -22.69 14.76 25.80
C GLY A 332 -22.43 16.23 25.46
N LYS A 333 -21.21 16.58 25.05
CA LYS A 333 -20.85 17.93 24.61
C LYS A 333 -20.69 17.96 23.10
N THR A 334 -21.39 18.86 22.43
CA THR A 334 -21.31 19.05 20.98
C THR A 334 -19.88 19.37 20.53
N GLU A 335 -19.45 18.77 19.41
CA GLU A 335 -18.13 18.99 18.81
C GLU A 335 -16.96 18.79 19.80
N SER A 336 -17.06 17.75 20.60
CA SER A 336 -16.01 17.36 21.53
C SER A 336 -15.61 15.91 21.32
N TYR A 337 -14.30 15.68 21.23
CA TYR A 337 -13.71 14.36 21.03
C TYR A 337 -13.15 13.80 22.34
N PRO A 338 -12.99 12.47 22.46
CA PRO A 338 -12.30 11.86 23.60
C PRO A 338 -10.90 12.45 23.80
N THR A 339 -10.53 12.72 25.05
CA THR A 339 -9.16 13.13 25.43
C THR A 339 -8.30 11.94 25.89
N LYS A 340 -8.91 10.77 26.05
CA LYS A 340 -8.26 9.50 26.38
C LYS A 340 -9.06 8.31 25.82
N CYS A 341 -8.39 7.17 25.67
CA CYS A 341 -8.97 5.86 25.37
C CYS A 341 -8.34 4.85 26.33
N GLY A 342 -9.11 4.24 27.23
CA GLY A 342 -8.56 3.50 28.37
C GLY A 342 -7.53 4.32 29.17
N ARG A 343 -6.28 3.81 29.25
CA ARG A 343 -5.14 4.50 29.87
C ARG A 343 -4.37 5.45 28.95
N PHE A 344 -4.68 5.47 27.66
CA PHE A 344 -3.90 6.18 26.64
C PHE A 344 -4.43 7.61 26.46
N SER A 345 -3.56 8.59 26.67
CA SER A 345 -3.89 10.01 26.45
C SER A 345 -3.87 10.33 24.95
N ILE A 346 -4.91 11.02 24.48
CA ILE A 346 -5.01 11.49 23.09
C ILE A 346 -4.35 12.86 23.00
N SER A 347 -3.38 12.99 22.10
CA SER A 347 -2.63 14.22 21.85
C SER A 347 -3.22 15.04 20.69
N ALA A 348 -3.84 14.38 19.71
CA ALA A 348 -4.52 15.06 18.62
C ALA A 348 -5.65 14.21 18.01
N VAL A 349 -6.61 14.90 17.38
CA VAL A 349 -7.71 14.29 16.64
C VAL A 349 -7.82 14.96 15.27
N ARG A 350 -7.93 14.15 14.22
CA ARG A 350 -8.21 14.57 12.85
C ARG A 350 -9.44 13.84 12.34
N ASP A 351 -10.52 14.58 12.11
CA ASP A 351 -11.77 14.08 11.55
C ASP A 351 -11.94 14.61 10.12
N LEU A 352 -11.75 13.74 9.13
CA LEU A 352 -11.87 14.08 7.71
C LEU A 352 -13.33 14.06 7.23
N THR A 353 -14.27 13.64 8.08
CA THR A 353 -15.71 13.78 7.82
C THR A 353 -16.17 15.20 8.09
N THR A 354 -15.69 15.84 9.17
CA THR A 354 -16.08 17.22 9.51
C THR A 354 -15.05 18.26 9.07
N GLY A 355 -13.84 17.83 8.70
CA GLY A 355 -12.71 18.70 8.42
C GLY A 355 -12.02 19.28 9.65
N TYR A 356 -12.25 18.68 10.82
CA TYR A 356 -11.60 19.10 12.07
C TYR A 356 -10.20 18.48 12.16
N ASP A 357 -9.20 19.26 12.56
CA ASP A 357 -7.87 18.74 12.85
C ASP A 357 -7.23 19.53 14.00
N SER A 358 -7.19 18.95 15.20
CA SER A 358 -6.66 19.64 16.38
C SER A 358 -5.15 19.88 16.33
N SER A 359 -4.43 19.26 15.38
CA SER A 359 -2.99 19.48 15.19
C SER A 359 -2.68 20.75 14.40
N GLN A 360 -3.68 21.33 13.71
CA GLN A 360 -3.53 22.51 12.88
C GLN A 360 -3.85 23.79 13.68
N PRO A 361 -3.15 24.93 13.42
CA PRO A 361 -3.37 26.18 14.14
C PRO A 361 -4.81 26.71 14.08
N ASP A 362 -5.48 26.53 12.94
CA ASP A 362 -6.87 26.96 12.71
C ASP A 362 -7.90 25.84 12.96
N LYS A 363 -7.43 24.69 13.45
CA LYS A 363 -8.19 23.46 13.69
C LYS A 363 -8.86 22.85 12.45
N LYS A 364 -8.35 23.12 11.24
CA LYS A 364 -8.89 22.59 9.98
C LYS A 364 -7.97 21.58 9.33
N ALA A 365 -8.54 20.50 8.80
CA ALA A 365 -7.80 19.50 8.06
C ALA A 365 -7.23 20.07 6.75
N VAL A 366 -5.98 19.71 6.44
CA VAL A 366 -5.31 20.06 5.18
C VAL A 366 -5.68 19.08 4.05
N LEU A 367 -6.05 17.85 4.42
CA LEU A 367 -6.46 16.81 3.47
C LEU A 367 -7.91 17.03 3.00
N PRO A 368 -8.26 16.55 1.80
CA PRO A 368 -9.65 16.61 1.33
C PRO A 368 -10.61 15.94 2.32
N THR A 369 -11.77 16.56 2.53
CA THR A 369 -12.78 16.12 3.49
C THR A 369 -14.02 15.58 2.77
N SER A 370 -14.76 14.68 3.42
CA SER A 370 -15.99 14.11 2.86
C SER A 370 -17.03 13.88 3.95
N ASN A 371 -18.09 14.69 3.95
CA ASN A 371 -19.19 14.55 4.90
C ASN A 371 -19.95 13.22 4.74
N SER A 372 -19.79 12.53 3.59
CA SER A 372 -20.40 11.23 3.30
C SER A 372 -19.52 10.04 3.64
N SER A 373 -18.28 10.25 4.09
CA SER A 373 -17.33 9.19 4.45
C SER A 373 -16.87 9.36 5.89
N GLN A 374 -17.06 8.34 6.72
CA GLN A 374 -16.64 8.38 8.12
C GLN A 374 -15.14 8.11 8.22
N MET A 375 -14.37 9.04 8.80
CA MET A 375 -12.93 8.86 9.01
C MET A 375 -12.39 9.76 10.13
N ILE A 376 -12.02 9.14 11.26
CA ILE A 376 -11.41 9.82 12.42
C ILE A 376 -10.06 9.18 12.72
N THR A 377 -9.03 10.00 12.84
CA THR A 377 -7.69 9.62 13.30
C THR A 377 -7.45 10.18 14.70
N PHE A 378 -7.05 9.33 15.63
CA PHE A 378 -6.59 9.70 16.96
C PHE A 378 -5.08 9.49 17.04
N SER A 379 -4.35 10.52 17.46
CA SER A 379 -2.93 10.42 17.81
C SER A 379 -2.81 10.37 19.34
N PHE A 380 -1.94 9.49 19.84
CA PHE A 380 -1.75 9.26 21.27
C PHE A 380 -0.38 9.76 21.73
N SER A 381 -0.27 10.17 22.99
CA SER A 381 0.97 10.72 23.55
C SER A 381 2.13 9.72 23.62
N ASN A 382 1.85 8.41 23.58
CA ASN A 382 2.87 7.35 23.56
C ASN A 382 3.37 7.02 22.13
N GLY A 383 2.95 7.78 21.11
CA GLY A 383 3.30 7.52 19.71
C GLY A 383 2.32 6.59 18.98
N GLY A 384 1.24 6.15 19.65
CA GLY A 384 0.15 5.44 19.00
C GLY A 384 -0.61 6.32 18.01
N VAL A 385 -1.10 5.73 16.93
CA VAL A 385 -2.02 6.36 15.98
C VAL A 385 -3.11 5.34 15.66
N ALA A 386 -4.37 5.77 15.67
CA ALA A 386 -5.51 4.93 15.33
C ALA A 386 -6.47 5.65 14.39
N THR A 387 -6.70 5.07 13.22
CA THR A 387 -7.65 5.59 12.23
C THR A 387 -8.84 4.66 12.12
N MET A 388 -10.03 5.17 12.47
CA MET A 388 -11.30 4.49 12.30
C MET A 388 -11.99 5.04 11.05
N ARG A 389 -12.46 4.18 10.16
CA ARG A 389 -13.14 4.60 8.93
C ARG A 389 -14.16 3.61 8.40
N THR A 390 -15.11 4.08 7.60
CA THR A 390 -15.98 3.18 6.84
C THR A 390 -15.33 2.75 5.52
N SER A 391 -15.70 1.56 5.05
CA SER A 391 -15.47 1.14 3.67
C SER A 391 -16.53 1.76 2.76
N GLY A 392 -16.12 2.21 1.57
CA GLY A 392 -17.04 2.79 0.59
C GLY A 392 -17.79 1.75 -0.25
N THR A 393 -17.31 0.51 -0.27
CA THR A 393 -17.83 -0.58 -1.13
C THR A 393 -18.38 -1.76 -0.34
N GLU A 394 -18.07 -1.83 0.96
CA GLU A 394 -18.42 -2.97 1.81
C GLU A 394 -19.04 -2.46 3.12
N PRO A 395 -19.92 -3.24 3.77
CA PRO A 395 -20.53 -2.91 5.07
C PRO A 395 -19.53 -3.12 6.20
N LYS A 396 -18.35 -2.50 6.11
CA LYS A 396 -17.21 -2.68 7.02
C LYS A 396 -16.82 -1.36 7.68
N ILE A 397 -16.56 -1.42 8.99
CA ILE A 397 -15.89 -0.35 9.74
C ILE A 397 -14.47 -0.84 10.03
N LYS A 398 -13.47 -0.21 9.43
CA LYS A 398 -12.07 -0.58 9.54
C LYS A 398 -11.39 0.25 10.63
N TYR A 399 -10.43 -0.36 11.32
CA TYR A 399 -9.45 0.36 12.11
C TYR A 399 -8.03 0.01 11.68
N TYR A 400 -7.20 1.04 11.65
CA TYR A 400 -5.79 0.96 11.37
C TYR A 400 -5.06 1.50 12.57
N THR A 401 -4.25 0.68 13.24
CA THR A 401 -3.48 1.13 14.40
C THR A 401 -2.00 0.92 14.17
N GLU A 402 -1.21 1.86 14.65
CA GLU A 402 0.24 1.82 14.59
C GLU A 402 0.82 2.40 15.86
N LEU A 403 1.82 1.74 16.44
CA LEU A 403 2.68 2.32 17.46
C LEU A 403 3.98 2.75 16.81
N CYS A 404 4.25 4.06 16.82
CA CYS A 404 5.48 4.67 16.34
C CYS A 404 6.41 4.93 17.52
N ALA A 405 7.32 4.00 17.79
CA ALA A 405 8.31 4.15 18.85
C ALA A 405 9.53 4.95 18.36
N ALA A 406 10.07 5.83 19.21
CA ALA A 406 11.28 6.56 18.89
C ALA A 406 12.51 5.62 18.77
N PRO A 407 13.53 5.99 17.96
CA PRO A 407 14.81 5.27 17.94
C PRO A 407 15.38 5.03 19.34
N GLY A 408 15.98 3.86 19.55
CA GLY A 408 16.51 3.43 20.84
C GLY A 408 15.54 2.67 21.74
N ASN A 409 14.23 2.67 21.43
CA ASN A 409 13.28 1.74 22.05
C ASN A 409 13.17 0.46 21.21
N SER A 410 13.93 -0.58 21.58
CA SER A 410 14.04 -1.83 20.83
C SER A 410 13.38 -3.04 21.50
N ASP A 411 12.64 -2.87 22.60
CA ASP A 411 11.88 -3.96 23.21
C ASP A 411 10.59 -4.22 22.41
N VAL A 412 10.73 -4.96 21.32
CA VAL A 412 9.64 -5.31 20.41
C VAL A 412 8.51 -6.05 21.12
N THR A 413 8.81 -6.82 22.17
CA THR A 413 7.79 -7.56 22.93
C THR A 413 6.93 -6.59 23.73
N HIS A 414 7.57 -5.64 24.42
CA HIS A 414 6.86 -4.59 25.14
C HIS A 414 6.05 -3.70 24.18
N LEU A 415 6.64 -3.28 23.05
CA LEU A 415 5.96 -2.45 22.07
C LEU A 415 4.73 -3.13 21.45
N LYS A 416 4.82 -4.43 21.14
CA LYS A 416 3.67 -5.21 20.67
C LYS A 416 2.57 -5.26 21.71
N LYS A 417 2.93 -5.52 22.98
CA LYS A 417 1.96 -5.50 24.08
C LYS A 417 1.32 -4.12 24.25
N GLU A 418 2.08 -3.05 24.17
CA GLU A 418 1.58 -1.67 24.28
C GLU A 418 0.56 -1.36 23.17
N LEU A 419 0.83 -1.83 21.95
CA LEU A 419 -0.10 -1.71 20.83
C LEU A 419 -1.35 -2.58 21.01
N ASP A 420 -1.20 -3.82 21.48
CA ASP A 420 -2.33 -4.71 21.77
C ASP A 420 -3.26 -4.09 22.82
N ASP A 421 -2.71 -3.58 23.93
CA ASP A 421 -3.47 -2.89 24.96
C ASP A 421 -4.23 -1.64 24.40
N LEU A 422 -3.61 -0.91 23.47
CA LEU A 422 -4.24 0.23 22.80
C LEU A 422 -5.38 -0.20 21.88
N VAL A 423 -5.19 -1.28 21.12
CA VAL A 423 -6.22 -1.84 20.24
C VAL A 423 -7.40 -2.34 21.06
N ASP A 424 -7.16 -3.03 22.17
CA ASP A 424 -8.21 -3.48 23.07
C ASP A 424 -9.01 -2.30 23.63
N ALA A 425 -8.34 -1.23 24.08
CA ALA A 425 -9.01 -0.01 24.52
C ALA A 425 -9.86 0.64 23.43
N ILE A 426 -9.37 0.70 22.19
CA ILE A 426 -10.15 1.23 21.04
C ILE A 426 -11.36 0.36 20.76
N ILE A 427 -11.21 -0.95 20.78
CA ILE A 427 -12.32 -1.88 20.56
C ILE A 427 -13.39 -1.69 21.65
N ASP A 428 -12.98 -1.67 22.92
CA ASP A 428 -13.90 -1.62 24.04
C ASP A 428 -14.57 -0.24 24.18
N ASP A 429 -13.80 0.86 24.12
CA ASP A 429 -14.31 2.20 24.40
C ASP A 429 -14.91 2.89 23.16
N PHE A 430 -14.34 2.66 21.96
CA PHE A 430 -14.72 3.38 20.74
C PHE A 430 -15.62 2.55 19.82
N PHE A 431 -15.33 1.26 19.63
CA PHE A 431 -16.20 0.41 18.83
C PHE A 431 -17.39 -0.14 19.62
N GLU A 432 -17.23 -0.40 20.93
CA GLU A 432 -18.25 -1.02 21.80
C GLU A 432 -19.00 -2.18 21.10
N PRO A 433 -18.32 -3.20 20.56
CA PRO A 433 -18.87 -4.12 19.56
C PRO A 433 -20.09 -4.89 20.05
N ILE A 434 -20.17 -5.24 21.35
CA ILE A 434 -21.33 -5.92 21.94
C ILE A 434 -22.57 -5.01 21.91
N LYS A 435 -22.41 -3.75 22.31
CA LYS A 435 -23.48 -2.75 22.35
C LYS A 435 -23.96 -2.39 20.95
N ASN A 436 -23.02 -2.26 20.01
CA ASN A 436 -23.28 -1.88 18.63
C ASN A 436 -23.53 -3.09 17.70
N LYS A 437 -23.59 -4.31 18.25
CA LYS A 437 -23.81 -5.57 17.51
C LYS A 437 -22.88 -5.74 16.29
N LEU A 438 -21.63 -5.30 16.44
CA LEU A 438 -20.62 -5.39 15.40
C LEU A 438 -20.12 -6.82 15.28
N GLN A 439 -20.04 -7.34 14.05
CA GLN A 439 -19.54 -8.69 13.81
C GLN A 439 -18.03 -8.63 13.58
N PRO A 440 -17.21 -9.41 14.31
CA PRO A 440 -15.77 -9.45 14.07
C PRO A 440 -15.46 -10.08 12.70
N LYS A 441 -14.28 -9.76 12.16
CA LYS A 441 -13.70 -10.50 11.02
C LYS A 441 -13.67 -12.00 11.36
N GLN A 442 -14.15 -12.84 10.43
CA GLN A 442 -14.00 -14.29 10.55
C GLN A 442 -12.51 -14.65 10.40
N GLU A 443 -11.99 -15.48 11.32
CA GLU A 443 -10.59 -15.94 11.32
C GLU A 443 -10.26 -16.87 10.15
#